data_AF-A0AAW5WW00-F1
#
_entry.id   AF-A0AAW5WW00-F1
#
_cell.length_a   1.000
_cell.length_b   1.000
_cell.length_c   1.000
_cell.angle_alpha   90.00
_cell.angle_beta   90.00
_cell.angle_gamma   90.00
#
_symmetry.space_group_name_H-M   'P 1'
#
loop_
_entity.id
_entity.type
_entity.pdbx_description
1 polymer ?
#
loop_
_entity_poly.entity_id
_entity_poly.type
_entity_poly.pdbx_seq_one_letter_code
_entity_poly.pdbx_strand_id
1 'polypeptide(L)'
;MDLTEFKNYLRVDFDDDDSVIEAYYTGAENYICLAIGKNVKPTDLEQYEQFKPASLLLGAFWYNAKMAVQQTATVKANTDEIPFGVSALITQLKARYWEDYVTKQNESTNSNNEEDKSENSAGRLEISNGSSEEAMG
;
A
#
# COMPACT_ATOMS: atom_id res chain seq x y z
N MET A 1 -1.86 -2.63 12.46
CA MET A 1 -2.26 -2.18 13.81
C MET A 1 -2.69 -3.38 14.65
N ASP A 2 -2.62 -3.33 15.99
CA ASP A 2 -3.10 -4.41 16.85
C ASP A 2 -4.38 -4.04 17.62
N LEU A 3 -5.04 -5.07 18.19
CA LEU A 3 -6.28 -4.93 18.94
C LEU A 3 -6.15 -3.97 20.14
N THR A 4 -5.06 -4.08 20.90
CA THR A 4 -4.80 -3.25 22.09
C THR A 4 -4.71 -1.77 21.71
N GLU A 5 -3.96 -1.47 20.65
CA GLU A 5 -3.81 -0.14 20.10
C GLU A 5 -5.15 0.46 19.68
N PHE A 6 -5.98 -0.32 18.99
CA PHE A 6 -7.28 0.16 18.52
C PHE A 6 -8.29 0.31 19.68
N LYS A 7 -8.29 -0.59 20.67
CA LYS A 7 -9.08 -0.43 21.91
C LYS A 7 -8.71 0.83 22.69
N ASN A 8 -7.41 1.11 22.79
CA ASN A 8 -6.92 2.34 23.42
C ASN A 8 -7.41 3.59 22.68
N TYR A 9 -7.43 3.55 21.35
CA TYR A 9 -7.98 4.64 20.54
C TYR A 9 -9.49 4.84 20.77
N LEU A 10 -10.26 3.75 20.86
CA LEU A 10 -11.69 3.77 21.15
C LEU A 10 -12.01 4.11 22.62
N ARG A 11 -11.04 4.03 23.51
CA ARG A 11 -11.22 4.10 24.98
C ARG A 11 -12.17 3.01 25.50
N VAL A 12 -12.02 1.80 24.96
CA VAL A 12 -12.76 0.60 25.38
C VAL A 12 -11.86 -0.25 26.26
N ASP A 13 -12.35 -0.62 27.45
CA ASP A 13 -11.63 -1.35 28.49
C ASP A 13 -12.20 -2.75 28.78
N PHE A 14 -13.22 -3.18 28.03
CA PHE A 14 -13.84 -4.50 28.12
C PHE A 14 -13.50 -5.37 26.91
N ASP A 15 -13.62 -6.69 27.06
CA ASP A 15 -13.19 -7.68 26.06
C ASP A 15 -14.36 -8.31 25.27
N ASP A 16 -15.61 -8.04 25.66
CA ASP A 16 -16.82 -8.65 25.06
C ASP A 16 -16.95 -8.41 23.54
N ASP A 17 -16.39 -7.30 23.05
CA ASP A 17 -16.43 -6.90 21.64
C ASP A 17 -15.09 -7.13 20.90
N ASP A 18 -14.10 -7.80 21.49
CA ASP A 18 -12.75 -7.92 20.91
C ASP A 18 -12.74 -8.42 19.46
N SER A 19 -13.48 -9.51 19.16
CA SER A 19 -13.58 -10.04 17.80
C SER A 19 -14.27 -9.07 16.84
N VAL A 20 -15.21 -8.27 17.35
CA VAL A 20 -15.95 -7.29 16.56
C VAL A 20 -15.08 -6.08 16.26
N ILE A 21 -14.38 -5.59 17.28
CA ILE A 21 -13.39 -4.51 17.20
C ILE A 21 -12.29 -4.89 16.20
N GLU A 22 -11.80 -6.13 16.27
CA GLU A 22 -10.81 -6.66 15.33
C GLU A 22 -11.31 -6.66 13.88
N ALA A 23 -12.54 -7.12 13.65
CA ALA A 23 -13.15 -7.12 12.33
C ALA A 23 -13.26 -5.71 11.74
N TYR A 24 -13.54 -4.68 12.55
CA TYR A 24 -13.68 -3.31 12.07
C TYR A 24 -12.36 -2.67 11.66
N TYR A 25 -11.31 -2.79 12.47
CA TYR A 25 -10.02 -2.21 12.07
C TYR A 25 -9.40 -2.97 10.90
N THR A 26 -9.53 -4.30 10.88
CA THR A 26 -9.06 -5.15 9.76
C THR A 26 -9.83 -4.82 8.48
N GLY A 27 -11.15 -4.64 8.58
CA GLY A 27 -11.97 -4.18 7.46
C GLY A 27 -11.54 -2.81 6.94
N ALA A 28 -11.19 -1.89 7.84
CA ALA A 28 -10.78 -0.53 7.48
C ALA A 28 -9.45 -0.52 6.71
N GLU A 29 -8.44 -1.25 7.20
CA GLU A 29 -7.16 -1.44 6.52
C GLU A 29 -7.37 -2.03 5.11
N ASN A 30 -8.18 -3.08 5.00
CA ASN A 30 -8.50 -3.72 3.71
C ASN A 30 -9.24 -2.79 2.74
N TYR A 31 -10.18 -1.98 3.24
CA TYR A 31 -10.90 -1.01 2.42
C TYR A 31 -9.95 0.03 1.83
N ILE A 32 -9.05 0.58 2.66
CA ILE A 32 -8.06 1.57 2.23
C ILE A 32 -7.12 0.98 1.17
N CYS A 33 -6.65 -0.25 1.38
CA CYS A 33 -5.83 -0.97 0.39
C CYS A 33 -6.55 -1.09 -0.95
N LEU A 34 -7.80 -1.56 -0.94
CA LEU A 34 -8.62 -1.72 -2.14
C LEU A 34 -8.88 -0.40 -2.88
N ALA A 35 -9.06 0.70 -2.13
CA ALA A 35 -9.27 2.03 -2.71
C ALA A 35 -8.03 2.56 -3.46
N ILE A 36 -6.84 2.09 -3.08
CA ILE A 36 -5.57 2.45 -3.73
C ILE A 36 -5.30 1.52 -4.92
N GLY A 37 -5.43 0.21 -4.74
CA GLY A 37 -5.25 -0.77 -5.82
C GLY A 37 -5.59 -2.21 -5.42
N LYS A 38 -5.95 -3.04 -6.40
CA LYS A 38 -6.45 -4.41 -6.20
C LYS A 38 -5.48 -5.35 -5.47
N ASN A 39 -4.16 -5.14 -5.64
CA ASN A 39 -3.12 -6.01 -5.09
C ASN A 39 -2.36 -5.36 -3.93
N VAL A 40 -2.77 -4.17 -3.49
CA VAL A 40 -2.14 -3.45 -2.38
C VAL A 40 -2.51 -4.17 -1.08
N LYS A 41 -1.53 -4.34 -0.20
CA LYS A 41 -1.68 -4.94 1.13
C LYS A 41 -1.33 -3.93 2.21
N PRO A 42 -1.75 -4.14 3.47
CA PRO A 42 -1.36 -3.25 4.58
C PRO A 42 0.14 -3.02 4.67
N THR A 43 0.95 -4.07 4.49
CA THR A 43 2.42 -4.00 4.50
C THR A 43 3.01 -3.06 3.45
N ASP A 44 2.31 -2.82 2.34
CA ASP A 44 2.75 -1.88 1.31
C ASP A 44 2.49 -0.42 1.71
N LEU A 45 1.58 -0.20 2.66
CA LEU A 45 1.11 1.11 3.07
C LEU A 45 1.58 1.55 4.47
N GLU A 46 2.05 0.61 5.30
CA GLU A 46 2.56 0.87 6.65
C GLU A 46 3.70 1.91 6.70
N GLN A 47 4.46 2.05 5.61
CA GLN A 47 5.50 3.06 5.47
C GLN A 47 4.96 4.51 5.38
N TYR A 48 3.68 4.70 5.06
CA TYR A 48 3.06 6.02 4.94
C TYR A 48 2.35 6.41 6.23
N GLU A 49 2.75 7.55 6.81
CA GLU A 49 2.23 8.06 8.08
C GLU A 49 0.70 8.27 8.08
N GLN A 50 0.08 8.44 6.91
CA GLN A 50 -1.37 8.62 6.76
C GLN A 50 -2.16 7.31 6.92
N PHE A 51 -1.54 6.15 6.71
CA PHE A 51 -2.24 4.86 6.67
C PHE A 51 -2.86 4.51 8.02
N LYS A 52 -2.10 4.65 9.09
CA LYS A 52 -2.56 4.35 10.44
C LYS A 52 -3.69 5.28 10.91
N PRO A 53 -3.58 6.62 10.82
CA PRO A 53 -4.68 7.53 11.13
C PRO A 53 -5.95 7.27 10.30
N ALA A 54 -5.81 6.98 9.00
CA ALA A 54 -6.95 6.66 8.14
C ALA A 54 -7.68 5.39 8.61
N SER A 55 -6.92 4.34 8.95
CA SER A 55 -7.46 3.07 9.44
C SER A 55 -8.13 3.22 10.81
N LEU A 56 -7.53 3.98 11.73
CA LEU A 56 -8.10 4.31 13.04
C LEU A 56 -9.45 5.04 12.90
N LEU A 57 -9.48 6.11 12.11
CA LEU A 57 -10.68 6.92 11.91
C LEU A 57 -11.81 6.12 11.26
N LEU A 58 -11.51 5.36 10.21
CA LEU A 58 -12.51 4.58 9.48
C LEU A 58 -13.04 3.41 10.32
N GLY A 59 -12.15 2.65 10.96
CA GLY A 59 -12.55 1.54 11.83
C GLY A 59 -13.42 2.04 12.98
N ALA A 60 -13.04 3.14 13.63
CA ALA A 60 -13.80 3.71 14.74
C ALA A 60 -15.16 4.24 14.28
N PHE A 61 -15.21 4.86 13.10
CA PHE A 61 -16.47 5.30 12.50
C PHE A 61 -17.44 4.12 12.33
N TRP A 62 -16.98 3.00 11.78
CA TRP A 62 -17.84 1.82 11.60
C TRP A 62 -18.24 1.13 12.90
N TYR A 63 -17.31 1.02 13.86
CA TYR A 63 -17.62 0.47 15.18
C TYR A 63 -18.66 1.32 15.93
N ASN A 64 -18.50 2.64 15.92
CA ASN A 64 -19.45 3.55 16.56
C ASN A 64 -20.81 3.56 15.85
N ALA A 65 -20.83 3.42 14.52
CA ALA A 65 -22.07 3.28 13.76
C ALA A 65 -22.85 2.02 14.15
N LYS A 66 -22.18 0.87 14.39
CA LYS A 66 -22.81 -0.34 14.94
C LYS A 66 -23.48 -0.06 16.29
N MET A 67 -22.80 0.64 17.19
CA MET A 67 -23.32 0.98 18.51
C MET A 67 -24.54 1.92 18.44
N ALA A 68 -24.57 2.83 17.46
CA ALA A 68 -25.69 3.76 17.26
C ALA A 68 -26.98 3.09 16.77
N VAL A 69 -26.93 1.90 16.15
CA VAL A 69 -28.10 1.20 15.59
C VAL A 69 -29.07 0.65 16.65
N GLN A 70 -28.76 0.81 17.94
CA GLN A 70 -29.70 0.54 19.04
C GLN A 70 -30.40 1.84 19.49
N GLN A 71 -31.55 2.20 18.89
CA GLN A 71 -32.77 2.73 19.57
C GLN A 71 -33.78 3.52 18.71
N THR A 72 -33.59 3.73 17.39
CA THR A 72 -34.64 4.35 16.58
C THR A 72 -35.02 3.47 15.39
N ALA A 73 -36.31 3.13 15.33
CA ALA A 73 -36.91 2.26 14.34
C ALA A 73 -36.92 2.92 12.94
N THR A 74 -35.77 2.91 12.26
CA THR A 74 -35.66 2.96 10.81
C THR A 74 -34.30 2.40 10.45
N VAL A 75 -34.25 1.17 9.94
CA VAL A 75 -33.04 0.53 9.45
C VAL A 75 -32.59 1.24 8.17
N LYS A 76 -31.99 2.43 8.31
CA LYS A 76 -31.06 2.93 7.31
C LYS A 76 -29.85 2.03 7.46
N ALA A 77 -29.72 1.03 6.57
CA ALA A 77 -28.47 0.30 6.42
C ALA A 77 -27.34 1.34 6.40
N ASN A 78 -26.22 1.05 7.08
CA ASN A 78 -25.05 1.91 7.26
C ASN A 78 -24.44 2.36 5.91
N THR A 79 -25.15 3.20 5.16
CA THR A 79 -24.75 3.82 3.89
C THR A 79 -24.20 5.21 4.15
N ASP A 80 -23.75 5.49 5.36
CA ASP A 80 -23.16 6.80 5.66
C ASP A 80 -21.87 6.93 4.86
N GLU A 81 -21.77 8.05 4.16
CA GLU A 81 -20.59 8.41 3.36
C GLU A 81 -19.35 8.37 4.26
N ILE A 82 -18.25 7.81 3.75
CA ILE A 82 -16.99 7.78 4.47
C ILE A 82 -16.62 9.21 4.88
N PRO A 83 -16.26 9.46 6.15
CA PRO A 83 -15.96 10.80 6.62
C PRO A 83 -14.96 11.49 5.70
N PHE A 84 -15.23 12.76 5.33
CA PHE A 84 -14.40 13.51 4.37
C PHE A 84 -12.91 13.49 4.70
N GLY A 85 -12.56 13.54 6.00
CA GLY A 85 -11.17 13.43 6.46
C GLY A 85 -10.50 12.10 6.09
N VAL A 86 -11.23 10.99 6.15
CA VAL A 86 -10.72 9.68 5.73
C VAL A 86 -10.53 9.64 4.22
N SER A 87 -11.48 10.15 3.44
CA SER A 87 -11.39 10.22 1.98
C SER A 87 -10.20 11.07 1.51
N ALA A 88 -9.89 12.16 2.20
CA ALA A 88 -8.71 12.99 1.94
C ALA A 88 -7.40 12.22 2.22
N LEU A 89 -7.32 11.47 3.32
CA LEU A 89 -6.15 10.64 3.63
C LEU A 89 -5.95 9.51 2.61
N ILE A 90 -7.02 8.84 2.19
CA ILE A 90 -6.97 7.81 1.13
C ILE A 90 -6.45 8.42 -0.18
N THR A 91 -6.89 9.63 -0.53
CA THR A 91 -6.43 10.33 -1.74
C THR A 91 -4.93 10.63 -1.67
N GLN A 92 -4.43 11.11 -0.52
CA GLN A 92 -3.01 11.37 -0.32
C GLN A 92 -2.18 10.07 -0.35
N LEU A 93 -2.66 8.99 0.27
CA LEU A 93 -2.03 7.68 0.22
C LEU A 93 -1.93 7.17 -1.20
N LYS A 94 -3.02 7.28 -1.97
CA LYS A 94 -3.05 6.88 -3.37
C LYS A 94 -2.01 7.63 -4.19
N ALA A 95 -1.92 8.96 -4.03
CA ALA A 95 -0.94 9.77 -4.75
C ALA A 95 0.50 9.33 -4.44
N ARG A 96 0.86 9.20 -3.16
CA ARG A 96 2.20 8.79 -2.72
C ARG A 96 2.55 7.38 -3.18
N TYR A 97 1.62 6.43 -3.00
CA TYR A 97 1.84 5.04 -3.40
C TYR A 97 2.17 4.90 -4.89
N TRP A 98 1.43 5.59 -5.75
CA TRP A 98 1.66 5.51 -7.20
C TRP A 98 2.94 6.25 -7.63
N GLU A 99 3.31 7.34 -6.96
CA GLU A 99 4.58 8.04 -7.19
C GLU A 99 5.79 7.13 -6.87
N ASP A 100 5.77 6.47 -5.72
CA ASP A 100 6.83 5.54 -5.30
C ASP A 100 6.86 4.29 -6.20
N TYR A 101 5.70 3.77 -6.60
CA TYR A 101 5.61 2.63 -7.52
C TYR A 101 6.25 2.95 -8.88
N VAL A 102 5.95 4.11 -9.47
CA VAL A 102 6.52 4.55 -10.74
C VAL A 102 8.03 4.75 -10.63
N THR A 103 8.49 5.37 -9.54
CA THR A 103 9.92 5.60 -9.28
C THR A 103 10.71 4.29 -9.26
N LYS A 104 10.23 3.29 -8.51
CA LYS A 104 10.87 1.96 -8.41
C LYS A 104 10.93 1.22 -9.75
N GLN A 105 9.89 1.33 -10.58
CA GLN A 105 9.88 0.72 -11.92
C GLN A 105 10.90 1.37 -12.85
N ASN A 106 11.05 2.70 -12.79
CA ASN A 106 12.01 3.43 -13.61
C ASN A 106 13.46 3.11 -13.20
N GLU A 107 13.75 3.03 -11.91
CA GLU A 107 15.07 2.62 -11.39
C GLU A 107 15.43 1.20 -11.83
N SER A 108 14.48 0.26 -11.73
CA SER A 108 14.68 -1.13 -12.16
C SER A 108 14.95 -1.24 -13.66
N THR A 109 14.25 -0.43 -14.47
CA THR A 109 14.43 -0.40 -15.93
C THR A 109 15.80 0.17 -16.31
N ASN A 110 16.27 1.21 -15.63
CA ASN A 110 17.60 1.78 -15.89
C ASN A 110 18.73 0.83 -15.50
N SER A 111 18.63 0.12 -14.37
CA SER A 111 19.65 -0.85 -13.94
C SER A 111 19.83 -1.98 -14.96
N ASN A 112 18.73 -2.55 -15.47
CA ASN A 112 18.78 -3.62 -16.47
C ASN A 112 19.45 -3.16 -17.78
N ASN A 113 19.26 -1.89 -18.17
CA ASN A 113 19.86 -1.32 -19.38
C ASN A 113 21.37 -1.04 -19.23
N GLU A 114 21.89 -0.88 -18.01
CA GLU A 114 23.31 -0.66 -17.75
C GLU A 114 24.08 -1.98 -17.68
N GLU A 115 23.49 -3.03 -17.11
CA GLU A 115 24.05 -4.40 -17.09
C GLU A 115 24.24 -4.94 -18.52
N ASP A 116 23.20 -4.84 -19.38
CA ASP A 116 23.25 -5.25 -20.80
C ASP A 116 24.32 -4.52 -21.62
N LYS A 117 24.59 -3.25 -21.29
CA LYS A 117 25.66 -2.47 -21.96
C LYS A 117 27.05 -2.89 -21.50
N SER A 118 27.20 -3.32 -20.25
CA SER A 118 28.50 -3.77 -19.72
C SER A 118 28.95 -5.09 -20.35
N GLU A 119 28.04 -6.05 -20.51
CA GLU A 119 28.32 -7.35 -21.13
C GLU A 119 28.68 -7.22 -22.62
N ASN A 120 27.96 -6.35 -23.34
CA ASN A 120 28.21 -6.12 -24.77
C ASN A 120 29.53 -5.34 -25.03
N SER A 121 30.04 -4.62 -24.04
CA SER A 121 31.34 -3.94 -24.12
C SER A 121 32.53 -4.88 -23.83
N ALA A 122 32.33 -5.88 -22.97
CA ALA A 122 33.36 -6.88 -22.63
C ALA A 122 33.56 -7.90 -23.77
N GLY A 123 32.49 -8.29 -24.47
CA GLY A 123 32.56 -9.24 -25.58
C GLY A 123 33.23 -8.72 -26.87
N ARG A 124 33.48 -7.41 -26.98
CA ARG A 124 34.04 -6.78 -28.20
C ARG A 124 35.57 -6.66 -28.19
N LEU A 125 36.24 -6.96 -27.08
CA LEU A 125 37.69 -6.80 -26.94
C LEU A 125 38.52 -8.04 -27.31
N GLU A 126 37.91 -9.21 -27.60
CA GLU A 126 38.66 -10.45 -27.89
C GLU A 126 38.91 -10.75 -29.39
N ILE A 127 38.46 -9.92 -30.33
CA ILE A 127 38.62 -10.18 -31.77
C ILE A 127 39.45 -9.08 -32.45
N SER A 128 40.69 -8.88 -32.00
CA SER A 128 41.65 -8.04 -32.73
C SER A 128 43.09 -8.42 -32.41
N ASN A 129 43.48 -9.67 -32.63
CA ASN A 129 44.89 -10.01 -32.80
C ASN A 129 45.05 -11.27 -33.67
N GLY A 130 45.54 -11.08 -34.89
CA GLY A 130 46.18 -12.15 -35.67
C GLY A 130 45.57 -12.40 -37.04
N SER A 131 45.97 -11.64 -38.05
CA SER A 131 46.46 -12.23 -39.30
C SER A 131 47.19 -11.15 -40.11
N SER A 132 48.50 -11.07 -39.92
CA SER A 132 49.39 -10.33 -40.81
C SER A 132 49.68 -11.18 -42.03
N GLU A 133 49.46 -10.55 -43.19
CA GLU A 133 50.04 -10.80 -44.52
C GLU A 133 51.11 -11.90 -44.65
N GLU A 134 50.79 -12.93 -45.44
CA GLU A 134 51.76 -13.63 -46.31
C GLU A 134 51.14 -13.64 -47.71
N ALA A 135 51.59 -12.77 -48.62
CA ALA A 135 52.79 -12.90 -49.46
C ALA A 135 52.62 -13.91 -50.62
N MET A 136 52.49 -13.31 -51.81
CA MET A 136 52.66 -13.80 -53.18
C MET A 136 53.28 -15.20 -53.37
N GLY A 137 52.63 -15.98 -54.24
CA GLY A 137 53.18 -17.16 -54.93
C GLY A 137 52.27 -17.60 -56.06
#